data_AF-A0A8T4NZC2-F1
#
_entry.id   AF-A0A8T4NZC2-F1
#
_cell.length_a   1.000
_cell.length_b   1.000
_cell.length_c   1.000
_cell.angle_alpha   90.00
_cell.angle_beta   90.00
_cell.angle_gamma   90.00
#
_symmetry.space_group_name_H-M   'P 1'
#
loop_
_entity.id
_entity.type
_entity.pdbx_description
1 polymer ?
#
loop_
_entity_poly.entity_id
_entity_poly.type
_entity_poly.pdbx_seq_one_letter_code
_entity_poly.pdbx_strand_id
1 'polypeptide(L)'
;IIIPFEAFPKQVNGKEVRMLFPDYTKIVAAYLKNMIKDELRKKILEISSVDEIMKVTKKKFDDVVKNNMLDPFCIVDIDPALISTRHLFRAAFSINEKTGLVSVPIRKEDIIGFDLKMAKIENVETGVKFLKRDAESGEASNLMVQAFDWHERNFGTRNYEYAIKEKKKVEYERPSIAMKPDLFAPCMLCILEGVKTDGRKRALFVLVNYLRKAGYEYDEIDNMLVEWNKKNYEQLKEGYIKSHVSWCKRQKADIMPPNCDNAAYYKDLNVCKPDFFCRNIKNPLQYKRKL
;
A
#
# COMPACT_ATOMS: atom_id res chain seq x y z
N ILE A 1 3.59 -17.02 -7.86
CA ILE A 1 2.47 -17.88 -8.27
C ILE A 1 1.40 -16.98 -8.85
N ILE A 2 0.85 -17.30 -10.01
CA ILE A 2 -0.22 -16.52 -10.66
C ILE A 2 -1.38 -17.48 -10.87
N ILE A 3 -2.58 -17.05 -10.51
CA ILE A 3 -3.79 -17.86 -10.59
C ILE A 3 -4.82 -17.03 -11.36
N PRO A 4 -5.46 -17.57 -12.41
CA PRO A 4 -6.51 -16.86 -13.14
C PRO A 4 -7.71 -16.60 -12.23
N PHE A 5 -8.38 -15.46 -12.42
CA PHE A 5 -9.53 -15.10 -11.59
C PHE A 5 -10.69 -16.09 -11.75
N GLU A 6 -10.77 -16.72 -12.92
CA GLU A 6 -11.75 -17.74 -13.30
C GLU A 6 -11.77 -18.96 -12.36
N ALA A 7 -10.62 -19.27 -11.74
CA ALA A 7 -10.50 -20.37 -10.78
C ALA A 7 -11.32 -20.14 -9.50
N PHE A 8 -11.60 -18.88 -9.15
CA PHE A 8 -12.30 -18.53 -7.92
C PHE A 8 -13.82 -18.60 -8.09
N PRO A 9 -14.57 -18.90 -7.00
CA PRO A 9 -16.04 -18.84 -7.05
C PRO A 9 -16.52 -17.43 -7.38
N LYS A 10 -17.71 -17.33 -7.97
CA LYS A 10 -18.33 -16.03 -8.27
C LYS A 10 -18.64 -15.24 -7.00
N GLN A 11 -19.05 -15.93 -5.93
CA GLN A 11 -19.45 -15.34 -4.65
C GLN A 11 -18.96 -16.16 -3.46
N VAL A 12 -18.70 -15.48 -2.35
CA VAL A 12 -18.45 -16.08 -1.02
C VAL A 12 -19.23 -15.26 0.01
N ASN A 13 -19.97 -15.93 0.90
CA ASN A 13 -20.81 -15.28 1.92
C ASN A 13 -21.75 -14.20 1.34
N GLY A 14 -22.37 -14.49 0.18
CA GLY A 14 -23.28 -13.58 -0.51
C GLY A 14 -22.62 -12.36 -1.18
N LYS A 15 -21.29 -12.31 -1.25
CA LYS A 15 -20.53 -11.18 -1.84
C LYS A 15 -19.70 -11.65 -3.03
N GLU A 16 -19.68 -10.83 -4.08
CA GLU A 16 -18.87 -11.11 -5.27
C GLU A 16 -17.38 -11.09 -4.95
N VAL A 17 -16.64 -12.11 -5.37
CA VAL A 17 -15.21 -12.25 -5.06
C VAL A 17 -14.36 -11.09 -5.61
N ARG A 18 -14.73 -10.53 -6.77
CA ARG A 18 -14.03 -9.37 -7.35
C ARG A 18 -14.04 -8.14 -6.44
N MET A 19 -15.05 -8.02 -5.57
CA MET A 19 -15.19 -6.90 -4.63
C MET A 19 -14.38 -7.12 -3.35
N LEU A 20 -13.88 -8.33 -3.13
CA LEU A 20 -13.11 -8.70 -1.94
C LEU A 20 -11.60 -8.56 -2.15
N PHE A 21 -11.14 -8.20 -3.34
CA PHE A 21 -9.71 -7.94 -3.59
C PHE A 21 -9.30 -6.60 -2.95
N PRO A 22 -8.15 -6.53 -2.24
CA PRO A 22 -7.10 -7.54 -2.11
C PRO A 22 -7.25 -8.46 -0.89
N ASP A 23 -8.26 -8.25 -0.06
CA ASP A 23 -8.35 -8.84 1.27
C ASP A 23 -8.51 -10.35 1.24
N TYR A 24 -9.33 -10.90 0.33
CA TYR A 24 -9.45 -12.35 0.21
C TYR A 24 -8.09 -13.00 -0.15
N THR A 25 -7.32 -12.36 -1.03
CA THR A 25 -6.02 -12.89 -1.46
C THR A 25 -5.01 -12.84 -0.33
N LYS A 26 -5.06 -11.80 0.52
CA LYS A 26 -4.25 -11.73 1.75
C LYS A 26 -4.61 -12.83 2.74
N ILE A 27 -5.91 -13.10 2.91
CA ILE A 27 -6.39 -14.18 3.78
C ILE A 27 -5.90 -15.53 3.27
N VAL A 28 -6.05 -15.81 1.97
CA VAL A 28 -5.54 -17.03 1.34
C VAL A 28 -4.01 -17.14 1.50
N ALA A 29 -3.25 -16.06 1.27
CA ALA A 29 -1.80 -16.07 1.47
C ALA A 29 -1.40 -16.34 2.93
N ALA A 30 -2.09 -15.73 3.90
CA ALA A 30 -1.86 -15.97 5.32
C ALA A 30 -2.20 -17.41 5.73
N TYR A 31 -3.28 -17.97 5.20
CA TYR A 31 -3.67 -19.36 5.41
C TYR A 31 -2.62 -20.33 4.88
N LEU A 32 -2.16 -20.11 3.64
CA LEU A 32 -1.10 -20.92 3.03
C LEU A 32 0.21 -20.83 3.84
N LYS A 33 0.60 -19.64 4.32
CA LYS A 33 1.73 -19.49 5.24
C LYS A 33 1.54 -20.33 6.49
N ASN A 34 0.36 -20.30 7.10
CA ASN A 34 0.06 -21.12 8.27
C ASN A 34 0.20 -22.63 7.97
N MET A 35 -0.31 -23.11 6.83
CA MET A 35 -0.24 -24.52 6.43
C MET A 35 1.20 -25.02 6.26
N ILE A 36 2.09 -24.20 5.69
CA ILE A 36 3.46 -24.63 5.38
C ILE A 36 4.47 -24.35 6.51
N LYS A 37 4.07 -23.61 7.55
CA LYS A 37 4.99 -23.03 8.53
C LYS A 37 5.92 -24.06 9.18
N ASP A 38 5.37 -25.14 9.71
CA ASP A 38 6.16 -26.11 10.47
C ASP A 38 7.08 -26.94 9.56
N GLU A 39 6.60 -27.32 8.37
CA GLU A 39 7.40 -28.07 7.41
C GLU A 39 8.52 -27.21 6.80
N LEU A 40 8.23 -25.95 6.49
CA LEU A 40 9.23 -24.99 6.03
C LEU A 40 10.29 -24.75 7.10
N ARG A 41 9.90 -24.65 8.37
CA ARG A 41 10.84 -24.53 9.50
C ARG A 41 11.80 -25.73 9.55
N LYS A 42 11.28 -26.96 9.49
CA LYS A 42 12.10 -28.18 9.52
C LYS A 42 13.13 -28.18 8.39
N LYS A 43 12.67 -27.96 7.16
CA LYS A 43 13.54 -27.91 5.97
C LYS A 43 14.62 -26.84 6.05
N ILE A 44 14.32 -25.67 6.63
CA ILE A 44 15.34 -24.63 6.83
C ILE A 44 16.38 -25.07 7.86
N LEU A 45 15.95 -25.67 8.98
CA LEU A 45 16.84 -26.13 10.04
C LEU A 45 17.70 -27.34 9.62
N GLU A 46 17.28 -28.12 8.62
CA GLU A 46 18.10 -29.17 7.99
C GLU A 46 19.30 -28.59 7.21
N ILE A 47 19.19 -27.35 6.74
CA ILE A 47 20.18 -26.72 5.85
C ILE A 47 21.05 -25.70 6.60
N SER A 48 20.52 -25.05 7.64
CA SER A 48 21.22 -23.98 8.34
C SER A 48 20.83 -23.88 9.81
N SER A 49 21.80 -23.48 10.64
CA SER A 49 21.57 -23.19 12.06
C SER A 49 20.96 -21.80 12.28
N VAL A 50 20.37 -21.58 13.46
CA VAL A 50 19.81 -20.27 13.85
C VAL A 50 20.90 -19.18 13.85
N ASP A 51 22.11 -19.51 14.31
CA ASP A 51 23.24 -18.56 14.35
C ASP A 51 23.68 -18.12 12.95
N GLU A 52 23.70 -19.03 11.99
CA GLU A 52 24.00 -18.72 10.59
C GLU A 52 22.91 -17.86 9.96
N ILE A 53 21.63 -18.20 10.22
CA ILE A 53 20.49 -17.42 9.78
C ILE A 53 20.57 -15.99 10.29
N MET A 54 20.90 -15.79 11.57
CA MET A 54 21.07 -14.45 12.13
C MET A 54 22.18 -13.66 11.46
N LYS A 55 23.32 -14.30 11.15
CA LYS A 55 24.44 -13.66 10.43
C LYS A 55 24.04 -13.24 9.01
N VAL A 56 23.36 -14.10 8.27
CA VAL A 56 22.94 -13.83 6.88
C VAL A 56 21.84 -12.78 6.82
N THR A 57 20.82 -12.89 7.67
CA THR A 57 19.68 -11.97 7.68
C THR A 57 19.97 -10.64 8.37
N LYS A 58 21.06 -10.56 9.16
CA LYS A 58 21.42 -9.42 10.02
C LYS A 58 20.30 -9.04 11.01
N LYS A 59 19.48 -10.01 11.40
CA LYS A 59 18.37 -9.84 12.35
C LYS A 59 18.78 -10.28 13.76
N LYS A 60 18.11 -9.73 14.77
CA LYS A 60 18.32 -10.13 16.17
C LYS A 60 17.63 -11.46 16.45
N PHE A 61 18.02 -12.12 17.55
CA PHE A 61 17.45 -13.39 17.97
C PHE A 61 15.92 -13.31 18.08
N ASP A 62 15.39 -12.29 18.74
CA ASP A 62 13.94 -12.10 18.94
C ASP A 62 13.16 -11.87 17.63
N ASP A 63 13.83 -11.41 16.57
CA ASP A 63 13.22 -11.23 15.25
C ASP A 63 13.19 -12.54 14.44
N VAL A 64 14.09 -13.48 14.77
CA VAL A 64 14.27 -14.77 14.09
C VAL A 64 13.55 -15.89 14.82
N VAL A 65 13.51 -15.86 16.15
CA VAL A 65 12.90 -16.87 17.01
C VAL A 65 11.69 -16.27 17.72
N LYS A 66 10.52 -16.89 17.52
CA LYS A 66 9.26 -16.51 18.17
C LYS A 66 8.70 -17.71 18.91
N ASN A 67 8.32 -17.52 20.18
CA ASN A 67 7.80 -18.60 21.03
C ASN A 67 8.73 -19.82 21.08
N ASN A 68 10.03 -19.59 21.27
CA ASN A 68 11.09 -20.62 21.27
C ASN A 68 11.21 -21.44 19.99
N MET A 69 10.68 -20.95 18.86
CA MET A 69 10.78 -21.62 17.57
C MET A 69 11.24 -20.63 16.49
N LEU A 70 12.07 -21.11 15.56
CA LEU A 70 12.43 -20.34 14.37
C LEU A 70 11.17 -19.90 13.61
N ASP A 71 11.07 -18.62 13.26
CA ASP A 71 10.07 -18.10 12.34
C ASP A 71 10.61 -18.25 10.90
N PRO A 72 10.14 -19.24 10.11
CA PRO A 72 10.72 -19.50 8.79
C PRO A 72 10.51 -18.33 7.81
N PHE A 73 9.49 -17.51 8.06
CA PHE A 73 9.16 -16.34 7.24
C PHE A 73 10.13 -15.17 7.46
N CYS A 74 11.07 -15.27 8.41
CA CYS A 74 12.13 -14.28 8.51
C CYS A 74 13.17 -14.40 7.37
N ILE A 75 13.20 -15.55 6.67
CA ILE A 75 14.12 -15.86 5.55
C ILE A 75 13.37 -15.88 4.21
N VAL A 76 12.26 -16.63 4.14
CA VAL A 76 11.46 -16.79 2.92
C VAL A 76 10.02 -16.41 3.22
N ASP A 77 9.52 -15.32 2.62
CA ASP A 77 8.16 -14.85 2.84
C ASP A 77 7.39 -14.57 1.54
N ILE A 78 6.07 -14.53 1.64
CA ILE A 78 5.16 -14.01 0.62
C ILE A 78 5.02 -12.51 0.84
N ASP A 79 5.51 -11.70 -0.10
CA ASP A 79 5.42 -10.24 -0.03
C ASP A 79 3.95 -9.77 -0.16
N PRO A 80 3.34 -9.22 0.91
CA PRO A 80 1.96 -8.73 0.86
C PRO A 80 1.80 -7.50 -0.04
N ALA A 81 2.88 -6.79 -0.37
CA ALA A 81 2.83 -5.62 -1.26
C ALA A 81 2.39 -6.00 -2.67
N LEU A 82 2.79 -7.19 -3.15
CA LEU A 82 2.34 -7.77 -4.42
C LEU A 82 0.82 -8.03 -4.43
N ILE A 83 0.21 -8.19 -3.24
CA ILE A 83 -1.22 -8.42 -3.04
C ILE A 83 -1.89 -7.08 -2.67
N SER A 84 -1.71 -6.06 -3.50
CA SER A 84 -2.36 -4.76 -3.32
C SER A 84 -2.86 -4.19 -4.64
N THR A 85 -3.88 -3.34 -4.56
CA THR A 85 -4.61 -2.80 -5.74
C THR A 85 -3.78 -1.89 -6.64
N ARG A 86 -2.63 -1.41 -6.16
CA ARG A 86 -1.80 -0.43 -6.89
C ARG A 86 -0.38 -0.92 -7.15
N HIS A 87 -0.04 -2.12 -6.70
CA HIS A 87 1.29 -2.64 -6.93
C HIS A 87 1.39 -3.22 -8.33
N LEU A 88 2.42 -2.82 -9.05
CA LEU A 88 2.77 -3.37 -10.34
C LEU A 88 3.98 -4.27 -10.14
N PHE A 89 3.96 -5.45 -10.75
CA PHE A 89 5.12 -6.31 -10.84
C PHE A 89 5.71 -6.24 -12.26
N ARG A 90 6.95 -6.70 -12.38
CA ARG A 90 7.70 -6.66 -13.62
C ARG A 90 7.03 -7.53 -14.70
N ALA A 91 6.87 -7.00 -15.91
CA ALA A 91 6.23 -7.71 -17.01
C ALA A 91 7.00 -8.99 -17.38
N ALA A 92 6.26 -10.04 -17.78
CA ALA A 92 6.86 -11.26 -18.30
C ALA A 92 7.80 -10.95 -19.47
N PHE A 93 8.92 -11.66 -19.52
CA PHE A 93 9.99 -11.52 -20.52
C PHE A 93 10.67 -10.16 -20.57
N SER A 94 10.40 -9.26 -19.62
CA SER A 94 11.18 -8.02 -19.50
C SER A 94 12.54 -8.27 -18.85
N ILE A 95 13.54 -7.51 -19.29
CA ILE A 95 14.92 -7.57 -18.82
C ILE A 95 15.03 -6.77 -17.51
N ASN A 96 15.70 -7.35 -16.52
CA ASN A 96 16.11 -6.66 -15.31
C ASN A 96 17.43 -5.91 -15.57
N GLU A 97 17.36 -4.58 -15.65
CA GLU A 97 18.52 -3.71 -15.90
C GLU A 97 19.69 -3.93 -14.94
N LYS A 98 19.42 -4.33 -13.70
CA LYS A 98 20.47 -4.52 -12.69
C LYS A 98 21.24 -5.82 -12.87
N THR A 99 20.55 -6.88 -13.27
CA THR A 99 21.14 -8.23 -13.33
C THR A 99 21.36 -8.73 -14.76
N GLY A 100 20.77 -8.07 -15.75
CA GLY A 100 20.74 -8.53 -17.15
C GLY A 100 19.86 -9.76 -17.39
N LEU A 101 19.14 -10.26 -16.37
CA LEU A 101 18.31 -11.46 -16.47
C LEU A 101 16.88 -11.14 -16.90
N VAL A 102 16.22 -12.10 -17.53
CA VAL A 102 14.86 -12.00 -18.05
C VAL A 102 13.84 -12.52 -17.04
N SER A 103 12.69 -11.86 -16.96
CA SER A 103 11.57 -12.26 -16.10
C SER A 103 10.78 -13.42 -16.70
N VAL A 104 11.27 -14.64 -16.53
CA VAL A 104 10.70 -15.84 -17.15
C VAL A 104 9.49 -16.38 -16.37
N PRO A 105 8.35 -16.65 -17.03
CA PRO A 105 7.29 -17.48 -16.45
C PRO A 105 7.79 -18.92 -16.27
N ILE A 106 7.60 -19.49 -15.08
CA ILE A 106 8.02 -20.86 -14.74
C ILE A 106 6.77 -21.72 -14.51
N ARG A 107 6.70 -22.90 -15.15
CA ARG A 107 5.62 -23.86 -14.93
C ARG A 107 5.82 -24.61 -13.60
N LYS A 108 4.75 -25.15 -13.03
CA LYS A 108 4.79 -25.80 -11.70
C LYS A 108 5.81 -26.95 -11.66
N GLU A 109 5.82 -27.76 -12.70
CA GLU A 109 6.72 -28.90 -12.91
C GLU A 109 8.20 -28.50 -13.02
N ASP A 110 8.48 -27.28 -13.49
CA ASP A 110 9.85 -26.79 -13.72
C ASP A 110 10.45 -26.09 -12.48
N ILE A 111 9.67 -25.87 -11.41
CA ILE A 111 10.10 -25.10 -10.21
C ILE A 111 11.33 -25.72 -9.56
N ILE A 112 11.36 -27.05 -9.39
CA ILE A 112 12.45 -27.76 -8.69
C ILE A 112 13.76 -27.69 -9.48
N GLY A 113 13.68 -27.69 -10.82
CA GLY A 113 14.83 -27.70 -11.71
C GLY A 113 15.32 -26.32 -12.13
N PHE A 114 14.68 -25.24 -11.67
CA PHE A 114 15.00 -23.89 -12.13
C PHE A 114 16.38 -23.43 -11.64
N ASP A 115 17.22 -22.98 -12.59
CA ASP A 115 18.51 -22.34 -12.33
C ASP A 115 18.54 -20.92 -12.93
N LEU A 116 19.23 -19.99 -12.27
CA LEU A 116 19.33 -18.59 -12.71
C LEU A 116 19.92 -18.43 -14.12
N LYS A 117 20.78 -19.35 -14.57
CA LYS A 117 21.35 -19.32 -15.92
C LYS A 117 20.27 -19.51 -16.99
N MET A 118 19.16 -20.19 -16.67
CA MET A 118 18.03 -20.35 -17.58
C MET A 118 17.34 -19.01 -17.89
N ALA A 119 17.49 -18.01 -17.02
CA ALA A 119 16.93 -16.67 -17.21
C ALA A 119 17.87 -15.70 -17.96
N LYS A 120 19.00 -16.17 -18.50
CA LYS A 120 19.84 -15.35 -19.39
C LYS A 120 19.15 -15.14 -20.74
N ILE A 121 19.36 -13.98 -21.35
CA ILE A 121 18.68 -13.56 -22.57
C ILE A 121 18.80 -14.61 -23.68
N GLU A 122 19.98 -15.21 -23.85
CA GLU A 122 20.27 -16.24 -24.85
C GLU A 122 19.58 -17.59 -24.60
N ASN A 123 19.12 -17.85 -23.38
CA ASN A 123 18.53 -19.13 -22.96
C ASN A 123 17.00 -19.07 -22.84
N VAL A 124 16.39 -17.89 -22.99
CA VAL A 124 14.96 -17.70 -22.73
C VAL A 124 14.12 -17.98 -23.96
N GLU A 125 13.20 -18.94 -23.85
CA GLU A 125 12.14 -19.17 -24.82
C GLU A 125 10.86 -18.41 -24.43
N THR A 126 10.23 -17.75 -25.41
CA THR A 126 9.01 -16.93 -25.20
C THR A 126 7.71 -17.69 -25.46
N GLY A 127 7.78 -19.00 -25.72
CA GLY A 127 6.62 -19.84 -25.98
C GLY A 127 5.75 -20.12 -24.74
N VAL A 128 6.30 -19.92 -23.55
CA VAL A 128 5.57 -20.16 -22.29
C VAL A 128 4.56 -19.04 -22.03
N LYS A 129 3.27 -19.38 -21.96
CA LYS A 129 2.23 -18.41 -21.61
C LYS A 129 2.38 -17.98 -20.15
N PHE A 130 2.42 -16.66 -19.93
CA PHE A 130 2.51 -16.06 -18.60
C PHE A 130 1.33 -16.43 -17.69
N LEU A 131 0.11 -16.39 -18.23
CA LEU A 131 -1.12 -16.75 -17.53
C LEU A 131 -2.03 -17.52 -18.48
N LYS A 132 -2.40 -18.74 -18.09
CA LYS A 132 -3.49 -19.48 -18.74
C LYS A 132 -4.80 -19.17 -18.01
N ARG A 133 -5.86 -18.86 -18.76
CA ARG A 133 -7.20 -18.51 -18.23
C ARG A 133 -8.22 -19.65 -18.42
N ASP A 134 -7.74 -20.85 -18.66
CA ASP A 134 -8.49 -22.08 -18.88
C ASP A 134 -8.80 -22.85 -17.58
N ALA A 135 -8.83 -22.14 -16.44
CA ALA A 135 -9.15 -22.74 -15.16
C ALA A 135 -10.62 -23.17 -15.07
N GLU A 136 -10.88 -24.24 -14.34
CA GLU A 136 -12.25 -24.69 -14.08
C GLU A 136 -12.93 -23.72 -13.12
N SER A 137 -14.15 -23.30 -13.45
CA SER A 137 -14.86 -22.28 -12.67
C SER A 137 -15.13 -22.78 -11.25
N GLY A 138 -14.53 -22.11 -10.27
CA GLY A 138 -14.70 -22.47 -8.86
C GLY A 138 -13.80 -23.60 -8.35
N GLU A 139 -12.78 -24.05 -9.10
CA GLU A 139 -11.81 -25.04 -8.61
C GLU A 139 -11.11 -24.60 -7.30
N ALA A 140 -10.94 -23.29 -7.08
CA ALA A 140 -10.33 -22.72 -5.89
C ALA A 140 -11.31 -22.52 -4.72
N SER A 141 -12.59 -22.91 -4.86
CA SER A 141 -13.63 -22.66 -3.85
C SER A 141 -13.29 -23.27 -2.50
N ASN A 142 -12.81 -24.51 -2.47
CA ASN A 142 -12.47 -25.21 -1.23
C ASN A 142 -11.33 -24.51 -0.48
N LEU A 143 -10.28 -24.09 -1.20
CA LEU A 143 -9.18 -23.32 -0.61
C LEU A 143 -9.69 -22.01 -0.02
N MET A 144 -10.57 -21.32 -0.74
CA MET A 144 -11.13 -20.05 -0.31
C MET A 144 -11.98 -20.20 0.96
N VAL A 145 -12.89 -21.18 1.00
CA VAL A 145 -13.71 -21.50 2.18
C VAL A 145 -12.84 -21.82 3.38
N GLN A 146 -11.87 -22.73 3.24
CA GLN A 146 -10.96 -23.09 4.34
C GLN A 146 -10.16 -21.90 4.87
N ALA A 147 -9.67 -21.05 3.97
CA ALA A 147 -8.91 -19.86 4.36
C ALA A 147 -9.78 -18.87 5.15
N PHE A 148 -11.03 -18.67 4.73
CA PHE A 148 -11.97 -17.81 5.45
C PHE A 148 -12.37 -18.39 6.81
N ASP A 149 -12.71 -19.67 6.88
CA ASP A 149 -13.04 -20.35 8.13
C ASP A 149 -11.87 -20.30 9.13
N TRP A 150 -10.65 -20.58 8.65
CA TRP A 150 -9.44 -20.46 9.47
C TRP A 150 -9.26 -19.03 9.98
N HIS A 151 -9.43 -18.04 9.12
CA HIS A 151 -9.27 -16.65 9.50
C HIS A 151 -10.34 -16.20 10.51
N GLU A 152 -11.60 -16.59 10.34
CA GLU A 152 -12.68 -16.29 11.28
C GLU A 152 -12.43 -16.94 12.65
N ARG A 153 -11.96 -18.19 12.69
CA ARG A 153 -11.65 -18.88 13.96
C ARG A 153 -10.49 -18.23 14.72
N ASN A 154 -9.47 -17.74 14.02
CA ASN A 154 -8.25 -17.20 14.65
C ASN A 154 -8.32 -15.70 14.96
N PHE A 155 -9.09 -14.93 14.17
CA PHE A 155 -9.11 -13.46 14.27
C PHE A 155 -10.52 -12.88 14.51
N GLY A 156 -11.56 -13.72 14.50
CA GLY A 156 -12.96 -13.33 14.65
C GLY A 156 -13.56 -12.68 13.38
N THR A 157 -14.89 -12.58 13.35
CA THR A 157 -15.66 -11.90 12.29
C THR A 157 -15.39 -10.39 12.18
N ARG A 158 -14.71 -9.80 13.18
CA ARG A 158 -14.43 -8.35 13.25
C ARG A 158 -13.63 -7.82 12.06
N ASN A 159 -12.91 -8.66 11.32
CA ASN A 159 -12.13 -8.23 10.16
C ASN A 159 -12.94 -8.13 8.86
N TYR A 160 -14.06 -8.85 8.72
CA TYR A 160 -14.91 -8.76 7.52
C TYR A 160 -15.77 -7.50 7.51
N GLU A 161 -16.17 -7.04 8.70
CA GLU A 161 -16.83 -5.74 8.87
C GLU A 161 -15.89 -4.56 8.69
N TYR A 162 -14.56 -4.71 8.78
CA TYR A 162 -13.65 -3.59 8.53
C TYR A 162 -13.42 -3.33 7.03
N ALA A 163 -13.56 -4.37 6.18
CA ALA A 163 -13.54 -4.21 4.74
C ALA A 163 -14.86 -3.64 4.18
N ILE A 164 -15.98 -3.80 4.91
CA ILE A 164 -17.35 -3.48 4.43
C ILE A 164 -18.14 -2.64 5.44
N LYS A 165 -17.48 -2.05 6.44
CA LYS A 165 -17.98 -0.79 6.98
C LYS A 165 -17.85 0.16 5.82
N GLU A 166 -18.98 0.45 5.17
CA GLU A 166 -19.21 1.81 4.69
C GLU A 166 -18.56 2.68 5.74
N LYS A 167 -17.43 3.32 5.41
CA LYS A 167 -16.85 4.32 6.29
C LYS A 167 -18.04 5.20 6.56
N LYS A 168 -18.62 5.14 7.78
CA LYS A 168 -19.70 6.03 8.20
C LYS A 168 -19.17 7.37 7.76
N LYS A 169 -19.76 7.91 6.69
CA LYS A 169 -19.18 9.03 5.97
C LYS A 169 -19.45 10.14 6.97
N VAL A 170 -18.47 10.38 7.84
CA VAL A 170 -18.56 11.47 8.81
C VAL A 170 -18.58 12.66 7.89
N GLU A 171 -19.78 13.19 7.63
CA GLU A 171 -19.94 14.36 6.80
C GLU A 171 -19.13 15.45 7.48
N TYR A 172 -18.05 15.83 6.82
CA TYR A 172 -17.26 16.95 7.27
C TYR A 172 -18.01 18.19 6.82
N GLU A 173 -18.64 18.87 7.77
CA GLU A 173 -19.21 20.19 7.52
C GLU A 173 -18.07 21.17 7.27
N ARG A 174 -18.04 21.69 6.03
CA ARG A 174 -17.15 22.77 5.67
C ARG A 174 -17.56 24.00 6.49
N PRO A 175 -16.62 24.67 7.19
CA PRO A 175 -16.96 25.88 7.91
C PRO A 175 -17.44 26.95 6.94
N SER A 176 -18.44 27.73 7.34
CA SER A 176 -18.97 28.87 6.57
C SER A 176 -17.99 30.04 6.47
N ILE A 177 -17.01 30.09 7.39
CA ILE A 177 -15.96 31.09 7.45
C ILE A 177 -14.60 30.39 7.30
N ALA A 178 -13.75 30.92 6.43
CA ALA A 178 -12.39 30.42 6.24
C ALA A 178 -11.60 30.46 7.56
N MET A 179 -10.97 29.33 7.89
CA MET A 179 -10.14 29.19 9.07
C MET A 179 -8.95 30.12 8.99
N LYS A 180 -8.69 30.87 10.06
CA LYS A 180 -7.52 31.74 10.14
C LYS A 180 -6.20 30.91 10.22
N PRO A 181 -5.08 31.41 9.66
CA PRO A 181 -3.82 30.67 9.63
C PRO A 181 -3.24 30.30 11.01
N ASP A 182 -3.51 31.07 12.06
CA ASP A 182 -3.13 30.78 13.44
C ASP A 182 -3.76 29.49 14.00
N LEU A 183 -4.86 29.03 13.41
CA LEU A 183 -5.52 27.77 13.76
C LEU A 183 -4.98 26.58 12.96
N PHE A 184 -4.00 26.79 12.07
CA PHE A 184 -3.46 25.72 11.25
C PHE A 184 -2.50 24.83 12.04
N ALA A 185 -2.50 23.54 11.70
CA ALA A 185 -1.53 22.61 12.26
C ALA A 185 -0.09 23.03 11.87
N PRO A 186 0.92 22.75 12.73
CA PRO A 186 2.31 23.10 12.46
C PRO A 186 2.82 22.64 11.09
N CYS A 187 2.43 21.44 10.66
CA CYS A 187 2.83 20.90 9.36
C CYS A 187 2.26 21.69 8.18
N MET A 188 1.06 22.27 8.31
CA MET A 188 0.46 23.09 7.26
C MET A 188 1.15 24.44 7.16
N LEU A 189 1.51 25.04 8.30
CA LEU A 189 2.32 26.25 8.37
C LEU A 189 3.68 26.03 7.70
N CYS A 190 4.38 24.94 8.05
CA CYS A 190 5.65 24.58 7.40
C CYS A 190 5.51 24.36 5.89
N ILE A 191 4.42 23.75 5.43
CA ILE A 191 4.19 23.62 3.98
C ILE A 191 4.01 25.01 3.34
N LEU A 192 3.28 25.94 3.97
CA LEU A 192 3.01 27.30 3.46
C LEU A 192 4.26 28.19 3.37
N GLU A 193 5.34 27.85 4.09
CA GLU A 193 6.67 28.47 3.97
C GLU A 193 7.45 28.02 2.72
N GLY A 194 6.87 27.09 1.95
CA GLY A 194 7.45 26.51 0.75
C GLY A 194 8.26 25.24 1.03
N VAL A 195 8.19 24.29 0.11
CA VAL A 195 8.90 23.01 0.20
C VAL A 195 10.35 23.20 -0.26
N LYS A 196 11.30 22.78 0.58
CA LYS A 196 12.75 22.95 0.34
C LYS A 196 13.41 21.74 -0.33
N THR A 197 12.67 20.65 -0.49
CA THR A 197 13.11 19.38 -1.09
C THR A 197 12.10 18.89 -2.13
N ASP A 198 12.39 17.78 -2.81
CA ASP A 198 11.41 17.18 -3.72
C ASP A 198 10.09 16.81 -2.99
N GLY A 199 8.98 16.91 -3.71
CA GLY A 199 7.64 16.63 -3.17
C GLY A 199 6.62 17.76 -3.28
N ARG A 200 6.93 18.87 -3.97
CA ARG A 200 5.98 20.01 -4.17
C ARG A 200 4.63 19.61 -4.75
N LYS A 201 4.57 18.61 -5.64
CA LYS A 201 3.29 18.11 -6.18
C LYS A 201 2.44 17.44 -5.09
N ARG A 202 3.09 16.73 -4.15
CA ARG A 202 2.42 16.15 -2.97
C ARG A 202 1.96 17.25 -2.02
N ALA A 203 2.79 18.27 -1.78
CA ALA A 203 2.45 19.42 -0.96
C ALA A 203 1.29 20.24 -1.55
N LEU A 204 1.29 20.48 -2.87
CA LEU A 204 0.19 21.11 -3.60
C LEU A 204 -1.13 20.33 -3.39
N PHE A 205 -1.09 19.01 -3.53
CA PHE A 205 -2.26 18.16 -3.27
C PHE A 205 -2.75 18.28 -1.81
N VAL A 206 -1.82 18.31 -0.84
CA VAL A 206 -2.16 18.51 0.58
C VAL A 206 -2.81 19.87 0.80
N LEU A 207 -2.23 20.95 0.27
CA LEU A 207 -2.73 22.32 0.43
C LEU A 207 -4.12 22.51 -0.18
N VAL A 208 -4.34 22.05 -1.41
CA VAL A 208 -5.65 22.19 -2.08
C VAL A 208 -6.76 21.51 -1.29
N ASN A 209 -6.53 20.26 -0.85
CA ASN A 209 -7.53 19.52 -0.08
C ASN A 209 -7.74 20.10 1.32
N TYR A 210 -6.67 20.58 1.97
CA TYR A 210 -6.77 21.22 3.28
C TYR A 210 -7.50 22.56 3.22
N LEU A 211 -7.09 23.49 2.35
CA LEU A 211 -7.65 24.84 2.29
C LEU A 211 -9.12 24.84 1.90
N ARG A 212 -9.51 24.01 0.91
CA ARG A 212 -10.92 23.81 0.55
C ARG A 212 -11.75 23.42 1.77
N LYS A 213 -11.22 22.52 2.59
CA LYS A 213 -11.87 22.02 3.82
C LYS A 213 -11.77 22.99 4.99
N ALA A 214 -10.79 23.87 4.97
CA ALA A 214 -10.64 24.95 5.94
C ALA A 214 -11.61 26.12 5.66
N GLY A 215 -12.34 26.11 4.54
CA GLY A 215 -13.38 27.10 4.22
C GLY A 215 -12.99 28.13 3.15
N TYR A 216 -11.82 27.98 2.52
CA TYR A 216 -11.36 28.90 1.48
C TYR A 216 -12.02 28.61 0.14
N GLU A 217 -12.40 29.65 -0.58
CA GLU A 217 -12.94 29.57 -1.94
C GLU A 217 -11.85 29.31 -2.98
N TYR A 218 -12.24 28.78 -4.14
CA TYR A 218 -11.30 28.34 -5.16
C TYR A 218 -10.37 29.47 -5.65
N ASP A 219 -10.89 30.68 -5.81
CA ASP A 219 -10.10 31.83 -6.27
C ASP A 219 -9.07 32.26 -5.20
N GLU A 220 -9.44 32.16 -3.91
CA GLU A 220 -8.51 32.40 -2.80
C GLU A 220 -7.41 31.33 -2.77
N ILE A 221 -7.79 30.07 -2.95
CA ILE A 221 -6.86 28.94 -3.01
C ILE A 221 -5.88 29.11 -4.17
N ASP A 222 -6.35 29.49 -5.36
CA ASP A 222 -5.50 29.74 -6.52
C ASP A 222 -4.46 30.83 -6.22
N ASN A 223 -4.90 31.97 -5.66
CA ASN A 223 -4.01 33.07 -5.29
C ASN A 223 -2.98 32.64 -4.23
N MET A 224 -3.42 31.94 -3.18
CA MET A 224 -2.53 31.44 -2.13
C MET A 224 -1.49 30.46 -2.69
N LEU A 225 -1.87 29.61 -3.65
CA LEU A 225 -0.97 28.62 -4.24
C LEU A 225 0.03 29.23 -5.20
N VAL A 226 -0.36 30.29 -5.94
CA VAL A 226 0.57 31.06 -6.77
C VAL A 226 1.64 31.71 -5.88
N GLU A 227 1.26 32.34 -4.77
CA GLU A 227 2.22 32.94 -3.84
C GLU A 227 3.07 31.90 -3.10
N TRP A 228 2.46 30.80 -2.67
CA TRP A 228 3.17 29.67 -2.07
C TRP A 228 4.21 29.10 -3.03
N ASN A 229 3.88 29.00 -4.33
CA ASN A 229 4.78 28.42 -5.32
C ASN A 229 6.10 29.19 -5.45
N LYS A 230 6.07 30.52 -5.26
CA LYS A 230 7.27 31.38 -5.26
C LYS A 230 8.23 31.05 -4.11
N LYS A 231 7.75 30.45 -3.02
CA LYS A 231 8.55 30.10 -1.83
C LYS A 231 9.21 28.71 -1.92
N ASN A 232 8.83 27.91 -2.91
CA ASN A 232 9.39 26.58 -3.14
C ASN A 232 10.82 26.66 -3.68
N TYR A 233 11.64 25.63 -3.40
CA TYR A 233 13.04 25.60 -3.89
C TYR A 233 13.15 25.69 -5.42
N GLU A 234 12.18 25.12 -6.13
CA GLU A 234 11.96 25.35 -7.55
C GLU A 234 10.45 25.38 -7.78
N GLN A 235 10.01 26.31 -8.63
CA GLN A 235 8.60 26.59 -8.86
C GLN A 235 7.96 25.51 -9.75
N LEU A 236 6.73 25.12 -9.42
CA LEU A 236 5.89 24.37 -10.35
C LEU A 236 5.43 25.27 -11.49
N LYS A 237 5.25 24.71 -12.69
CA LYS A 237 4.59 25.43 -13.79
C LYS A 237 3.20 25.88 -13.34
N GLU A 238 2.85 27.15 -13.51
CA GLU A 238 1.54 27.68 -13.09
C GLU A 238 0.37 26.92 -13.69
N GLY A 239 0.47 26.52 -14.96
CA GLY A 239 -0.54 25.69 -15.62
C GLY A 239 -0.80 24.36 -14.90
N TYR A 240 0.21 23.79 -14.23
CA TYR A 240 0.05 22.59 -13.41
C TYR A 240 -0.77 22.87 -12.15
N ILE A 241 -0.52 23.99 -11.47
CA ILE A 241 -1.26 24.43 -10.28
C ILE A 241 -2.75 24.64 -10.63
N LYS A 242 -3.02 25.47 -11.64
CA LYS A 242 -4.39 25.76 -12.12
C LYS A 242 -5.13 24.50 -12.55
N SER A 243 -4.45 23.60 -13.26
CA SER A 243 -5.02 22.31 -13.68
C SER A 243 -5.37 21.43 -12.47
N HIS A 244 -4.56 21.45 -11.41
CA HIS A 244 -4.78 20.67 -10.21
C HIS A 244 -5.98 21.20 -9.39
N VAL A 245 -6.08 22.52 -9.22
CA VAL A 245 -7.24 23.16 -8.55
C VAL A 245 -8.52 22.90 -9.34
N SER A 246 -8.48 23.08 -10.66
CA SER A 246 -9.61 22.79 -11.55
C SER A 246 -10.04 21.32 -11.50
N TRP A 247 -9.08 20.38 -11.45
CA TRP A 247 -9.38 18.96 -11.27
C TRP A 247 -10.08 18.71 -9.93
N CYS A 248 -9.59 19.30 -8.83
CA CYS A 248 -10.21 19.20 -7.51
C CYS A 248 -11.63 19.80 -7.46
N LYS A 249 -11.89 20.87 -8.21
CA LYS A 249 -13.23 21.48 -8.36
C LYS A 249 -14.24 20.56 -9.03
N ARG A 250 -13.79 19.75 -10.00
CA ARG A 250 -14.64 18.79 -10.72
C ARG A 250 -14.92 17.51 -9.95
N GLN A 251 -14.14 17.20 -8.90
CA GLN A 251 -14.35 15.98 -8.13
C GLN A 251 -15.61 16.10 -7.27
N LYS A 252 -16.60 15.24 -7.55
CA LYS A 252 -17.78 15.05 -6.68
C LYS A 252 -17.42 14.38 -5.35
N ALA A 253 -16.27 13.72 -5.30
CA ALA A 253 -15.77 13.03 -4.13
C ALA A 253 -15.27 14.03 -3.08
N ASP A 254 -15.71 13.82 -1.84
CA ASP A 254 -15.29 14.64 -0.72
C ASP A 254 -13.90 14.23 -0.22
N ILE A 255 -12.86 14.72 -0.90
CA ILE A 255 -11.47 14.34 -0.63
C ILE A 255 -10.94 15.10 0.58
N MET A 256 -10.59 14.36 1.63
CA MET A 256 -9.90 14.87 2.81
C MET A 256 -8.39 14.99 2.54
N PRO A 257 -7.68 15.90 3.22
CA PRO A 257 -6.23 15.87 3.23
C PRO A 257 -5.74 14.53 3.81
N PRO A 258 -4.53 14.08 3.41
CA PRO A 258 -3.93 12.85 3.89
C PRO A 258 -3.89 12.75 5.42
N ASN A 259 -3.91 11.52 5.93
CA ASN A 259 -3.70 11.28 7.35
C ASN A 259 -2.23 11.47 7.74
N CYS A 260 -1.99 11.79 9.02
CA CYS A 260 -0.65 11.99 9.59
C CYS A 260 0.20 10.71 9.64
N ASP A 261 -0.43 9.54 9.65
CA ASP A 261 0.22 8.23 9.67
C ASP A 261 0.81 7.82 8.31
N ASN A 262 0.34 8.43 7.22
CA ASN A 262 0.85 8.18 5.88
C ASN A 262 2.23 8.83 5.69
N ALA A 263 3.28 8.01 5.73
CA ALA A 263 4.66 8.44 5.63
C ALA A 263 4.94 9.32 4.39
N ALA A 264 4.30 9.00 3.25
CA ALA A 264 4.52 9.64 1.96
C ALA A 264 4.19 11.15 1.92
N TYR A 265 3.51 11.68 2.93
CA TYR A 265 3.15 13.10 3.02
C TYR A 265 3.98 13.82 4.07
N TYR A 266 3.44 14.10 5.26
CA TYR A 266 4.04 15.06 6.20
C TYR A 266 5.44 14.66 6.70
N LYS A 267 5.69 13.36 6.86
CA LYS A 267 6.98 12.82 7.33
C LYS A 267 8.04 12.88 6.23
N ASP A 268 7.75 12.31 5.06
CA ASP A 268 8.70 12.29 3.93
C ASP A 268 8.95 13.67 3.32
N LEU A 269 7.99 14.59 3.43
CA LEU A 269 8.17 16.00 3.05
C LEU A 269 8.99 16.79 4.08
N ASN A 270 9.36 16.17 5.21
CA ASN A 270 10.10 16.79 6.32
C ASN A 270 9.43 18.07 6.87
N VAL A 271 8.09 18.09 6.89
CA VAL A 271 7.28 19.21 7.40
C VAL A 271 6.55 18.87 8.70
N CYS A 272 6.59 17.61 9.14
CA CYS A 272 5.95 17.18 10.38
C CYS A 272 6.76 17.66 11.60
N LYS A 273 6.35 18.79 12.18
CA LYS A 273 6.87 19.33 13.46
C LYS A 273 5.78 19.25 14.53
N PRO A 274 5.54 18.06 15.12
CA PRO A 274 4.40 17.86 16.01
C PRO A 274 4.55 18.61 17.33
N ASP A 275 3.45 19.15 17.83
CA ASP A 275 3.33 19.72 19.18
C ASP A 275 2.42 18.84 20.07
N PHE A 276 1.97 19.40 21.20
CA PHE A 276 1.09 18.72 22.14
C PHE A 276 -0.26 18.32 21.52
N PHE A 277 -0.84 19.15 20.66
CA PHE A 277 -2.17 18.94 20.07
C PHE A 277 -2.15 17.90 18.93
N CYS A 278 -0.99 17.71 18.29
CA CYS A 278 -0.79 16.72 17.23
C CYS A 278 -0.96 15.26 17.66
N ARG A 279 -0.90 14.93 18.97
CA ARG A 279 -0.92 13.53 19.46
C ARG A 279 -2.24 12.80 19.19
N ASN A 280 -3.35 13.54 19.07
CA ASN A 280 -4.69 12.96 19.04
C ASN A 280 -5.48 13.35 17.78
N ILE A 281 -4.79 13.63 16.67
CA ILE A 281 -5.42 13.97 15.38
C ILE A 281 -5.09 12.92 14.32
N LYS A 282 -6.06 12.60 13.46
CA LYS A 282 -5.86 11.71 12.31
C LYS A 282 -5.28 12.45 11.10
N ASN A 283 -5.67 13.71 10.93
CA ASN A 283 -5.18 14.59 9.86
C ASN A 283 -5.17 16.06 10.34
N PRO A 284 -4.47 16.97 9.63
CA PRO A 284 -4.30 18.35 10.07
C PRO A 284 -5.57 19.17 10.26
N LEU A 285 -6.70 18.84 9.60
CA LEU A 285 -7.95 19.60 9.78
C LEU A 285 -8.55 19.44 11.18
N GLN A 286 -8.19 18.36 11.87
CA GLN A 286 -8.68 18.09 13.23
C GLN A 286 -7.89 18.87 14.29
N TYR A 287 -6.79 19.51 13.92
CA TYR A 287 -5.93 20.26 14.83
C TYR A 287 -6.69 21.36 15.59
N LYS A 288 -7.52 22.14 14.89
CA LYS A 288 -8.36 23.19 15.52
C LYS A 288 -9.34 22.68 16.58
N ARG A 289 -9.70 21.39 16.58
CA ARG A 289 -10.60 20.82 17.60
C ARG A 289 -9.88 20.54 18.92
N LYS A 290 -8.55 20.74 18.95
CA LYS A 290 -7.68 20.45 20.08
C LYS A 290 -7.05 21.71 20.68
N LEU A 291 -7.01 22.82 19.91
CA LEU A 291 -6.75 24.18 20.41
C LEU A 291 -7.85 24.60 21.38
#